data_AF-A0A484YZI4-F1
#
_entry.id   AF-A0A484YZI4-F1
#
_cell.length_a   1.000
_cell.length_b   1.000
_cell.length_c   1.000
_cell.angle_alpha   90.00
_cell.angle_beta   90.00
_cell.angle_gamma   90.00
#
_symmetry.space_group_name_H-M   'P 1'
#
loop_
_entity.id
_entity.type
_entity.pdbx_description
1 polymer ?
#
loop_
_entity_poly.entity_id
_entity_poly.type
_entity_poly.pdbx_seq_one_letter_code
_entity_poly.pdbx_strand_id
1 'polypeptide(L)'
;MLGFWESSGLPELAHGFIEDAFRAAPVQLAERHALLHGQPPGARLDPGRIICSCFNVGENTIREAIAGGLRFRCGRWGLKLRCGTNCGSCVPELKGFFGVKA
;
A
#
# COMPACT_ATOMS: atom_id res chain seq x y z
N MET A 1 11.30 -11.15 6.99
CA MET A 1 12.67 -10.64 6.85
C MET A 1 12.90 -10.29 5.38
N LEU A 2 12.26 -9.23 4.91
CA LEU A 2 12.14 -8.88 3.48
C LEU A 2 12.30 -7.37 3.38
N GLY A 3 13.27 -6.86 2.63
CA GLY A 3 13.42 -5.40 2.51
C GLY A 3 14.52 -4.86 1.59
N PHE A 4 15.12 -5.66 0.71
CA PHE A 4 16.14 -5.14 -0.22
C PHE A 4 16.08 -5.68 -1.66
N TRP A 5 15.24 -6.67 -1.95
CA TRP A 5 15.35 -7.41 -3.23
C TRP A 5 14.41 -6.94 -4.34
N GLU A 6 13.48 -6.03 -4.07
CA GLU A 6 12.44 -5.64 -5.04
C GLU A 6 12.65 -4.25 -5.68
N SER A 7 13.39 -3.34 -5.03
CA SER A 7 13.58 -1.96 -5.51
C SER A 7 15.05 -1.58 -5.68
N SER A 8 15.36 -0.86 -6.75
CA SER A 8 16.71 -0.34 -7.07
C SER A 8 17.15 0.84 -6.19
N GLY A 9 16.40 1.16 -5.14
CA GLY A 9 16.62 2.34 -4.31
C GLY A 9 16.18 2.12 -2.87
N LEU A 10 16.77 2.91 -1.98
CA LEU A 10 16.41 2.98 -0.57
C LEU A 10 15.00 3.58 -0.41
N PRO A 11 14.20 3.11 0.57
CA PRO A 11 12.93 3.74 0.88
C PRO A 11 13.16 5.17 1.39
N GLU A 12 12.29 6.09 0.98
CA GLU A 12 12.29 7.44 1.53
C GLU A 12 11.81 7.43 2.99
N LEU A 13 12.62 7.99 3.88
CA LEU A 13 12.32 8.10 5.31
C LEU A 13 12.05 9.56 5.68
N ALA A 14 11.07 9.78 6.54
CA ALA A 14 10.78 11.09 7.10
C ALA A 14 11.82 11.43 8.19
N HIS A 15 13.01 11.85 7.78
CA HIS A 15 14.16 12.07 8.67
C HIS A 15 13.85 13.02 9.82
N GLY A 16 13.17 14.15 9.57
CA GLY A 16 12.78 15.09 10.63
C GLY A 16 11.89 14.46 11.71
N PHE A 17 10.94 13.60 11.32
CA PHE A 17 10.10 12.87 12.27
C PHE A 17 10.92 11.88 13.11
N ILE A 18 11.90 11.20 12.50
CA ILE A 18 12.79 10.27 13.21
C ILE A 18 13.69 11.03 14.20
N GLU A 19 14.25 12.17 13.78
CA GLU A 19 15.08 13.02 14.63
C GLU A 19 14.32 13.57 15.84
N ASP A 20 13.06 13.98 15.64
CA ASP A 20 12.22 14.47 16.73
C ASP A 20 11.91 13.39 17.77
N ALA A 21 11.83 12.12 17.35
CA ALA A 21 11.65 11.00 18.27
C ALA A 21 12.85 10.76 19.21
N PHE A 22 14.06 11.19 18.83
CA PHE A 22 15.23 11.18 19.73
C PHE A 22 15.14 12.28 20.81
N ARG A 23 14.47 13.39 20.51
CA ARG A 23 14.22 14.47 21.49
C ARG A 23 13.06 14.13 22.42
N ALA A 24 11.98 13.55 21.88
CA ALA A 24 10.79 13.19 22.63
C ALA A 24 10.31 11.80 22.21
N ALA A 25 10.48 10.82 23.09
CA ALA A 25 10.11 9.44 22.80
C ALA A 25 8.58 9.28 22.66
N PRO A 26 8.08 8.55 21.65
CA PRO A 26 6.65 8.30 21.46
C PRO A 26 6.06 7.49 22.62
N VAL A 27 4.94 7.97 23.15
CA VAL A 27 4.28 7.38 24.32
C VAL A 27 3.26 6.35 23.88
N GLN A 28 2.53 6.61 22.79
CA GLN A 28 1.47 5.74 22.32
C GLN A 28 1.98 4.63 21.39
N LEU A 29 1.28 3.49 21.39
CA LEU A 29 1.61 2.36 20.51
C LEU A 29 1.58 2.75 19.03
N ALA A 30 0.59 3.54 18.62
CA ALA A 30 0.46 4.01 17.24
C ALA A 30 1.67 4.85 16.78
N GLU A 31 2.15 5.73 17.65
CA GLU A 31 3.34 6.57 17.38
C GLU A 31 4.61 5.73 17.29
N ARG A 32 4.75 4.70 18.13
CA ARG A 32 5.86 3.74 18.05
C ARG A 32 5.85 2.96 16.74
N HIS A 33 4.68 2.50 16.31
CA HIS A 33 4.54 1.84 15.01
C HIS A 33 4.89 2.80 13.87
N ALA A 34 4.41 4.04 13.91
CA ALA A 34 4.76 5.06 12.92
C ALA A 34 6.28 5.29 12.84
N LEU A 35 6.97 5.39 13.99
CA LEU A 35 8.43 5.51 14.05
C LEU A 35 9.15 4.32 13.41
N LEU A 36 8.72 3.09 13.69
CA LEU A 36 9.29 1.88 13.07
C LEU A 36 9.04 1.81 11.56
N HIS A 37 7.96 2.43 11.08
CA HIS A 37 7.68 2.59 9.66
C HIS A 37 8.48 3.73 9.01
N GLY A 38 9.18 4.56 9.79
CA GLY A 38 9.98 5.69 9.30
C GLY A 38 9.14 6.82 8.71
N GLN A 39 7.85 6.90 9.05
CA GLN A 39 6.88 7.84 8.49
C GLN A 39 5.94 8.33 9.60
N PRO A 40 5.47 9.59 9.56
CA PRO A 40 4.59 10.11 10.59
C PRO A 40 3.22 9.40 10.57
N PRO A 41 2.49 9.39 11.69
CA PRO A 41 1.15 8.80 11.75
C PRO A 41 0.24 9.42 10.68
N GLY A 42 -0.50 8.59 9.95
CA GLY A 42 -1.40 9.06 8.89
C GLY A 42 -0.74 9.34 7.54
N ALA A 43 0.58 9.20 7.39
CA ALA A 43 1.25 9.32 6.09
C ALA A 43 0.81 8.25 5.07
N ARG A 44 0.32 7.10 5.55
CA ARG A 44 -0.22 6.04 4.72
C ARG A 44 -1.72 5.94 4.91
N LEU A 45 -2.44 6.02 3.79
CA LEU A 45 -3.86 5.70 3.71
C LEU A 45 -4.08 4.28 4.20
N ASP A 46 -5.06 4.08 5.08
CA ASP A 46 -5.46 2.75 5.55
C ASP A 46 -5.83 1.91 4.32
N PRO A 47 -5.07 0.86 3.99
CA PRO A 47 -5.36 0.04 2.82
C PRO A 47 -6.69 -0.72 2.98
N GLY A 48 -7.24 -0.83 4.18
CA GLY A 48 -8.41 -1.65 4.47
C GLY A 48 -8.10 -3.14 4.33
N ARG A 49 -9.13 -3.96 4.05
CA ARG A 49 -8.95 -5.41 3.85
C ARG A 49 -7.94 -5.65 2.72
N ILE A 50 -6.91 -6.45 3.00
CA ILE A 50 -5.93 -6.85 1.99
C ILE A 50 -6.60 -7.77 0.97
N ILE A 51 -6.59 -7.35 -0.30
CA ILE A 51 -7.17 -8.09 -1.43
C ILE A 51 -6.06 -8.84 -2.18
N CYS A 52 -4.86 -8.26 -2.30
CA CYS A 52 -3.71 -8.91 -2.92
C CYS A 52 -2.54 -8.99 -1.94
N SER A 53 -2.32 -10.17 -1.37
CA SER A 53 -1.21 -10.40 -0.42
C SER A 53 0.17 -10.35 -1.08
N CYS A 54 0.27 -10.68 -2.38
CA CYS A 54 1.55 -10.65 -3.10
C CYS A 54 2.21 -9.27 -3.12
N PHE A 55 1.40 -8.22 -3.24
CA PHE A 55 1.87 -6.83 -3.33
C PHE A 55 1.30 -5.94 -2.23
N ASN A 56 0.70 -6.54 -1.20
CA ASN A 56 0.06 -5.88 -0.07
C ASN A 56 -0.91 -4.76 -0.47
N VAL A 57 -1.77 -5.03 -1.46
CA VAL A 57 -2.79 -4.09 -1.96
C VAL A 57 -4.11 -4.34 -1.25
N GLY A 58 -4.68 -3.30 -0.65
CA GLY A 58 -5.96 -3.37 0.05
C GLY A 58 -7.12 -2.72 -0.72
N GLU A 59 -8.32 -2.98 -0.21
CA GLU A 59 -9.60 -2.51 -0.75
C GLU A 59 -9.65 -0.99 -0.95
N ASN A 60 -9.22 -0.20 0.05
CA ASN A 60 -9.30 1.27 -0.03
C ASN A 60 -8.39 1.80 -1.13
N THR A 61 -7.17 1.24 -1.26
CA THR A 61 -6.24 1.56 -2.35
C THR A 61 -6.86 1.25 -3.73
N ILE A 62 -7.61 0.16 -3.85
CA ILE A 62 -8.31 -0.19 -5.10
C ILE A 62 -9.43 0.80 -5.39
N ARG A 63 -10.23 1.16 -4.38
CA ARG A 63 -11.33 2.14 -4.51
C ARG A 63 -10.82 3.53 -4.90
N GLU A 64 -9.73 3.99 -4.30
CA GLU A 64 -9.06 5.24 -4.66
C GLU A 64 -8.54 5.21 -6.09
N ALA A 65 -7.92 4.10 -6.50
CA ALA A 65 -7.45 3.97 -7.88
C ALA A 65 -8.62 4.02 -8.87
N ILE A 66 -9.75 3.37 -8.56
CA ILE A 66 -10.99 3.44 -9.35
C ILE A 66 -11.53 4.88 -9.41
N ALA A 67 -11.58 5.57 -8.27
CA ALA A 67 -11.98 6.98 -8.20
C ALA A 67 -11.07 7.88 -9.03
N GLY A 68 -9.77 7.58 -9.05
CA GLY A 68 -8.75 8.22 -9.92
C GLY A 68 -8.82 7.81 -11.39
N GLY A 69 -9.89 7.16 -11.84
CA GLY A 69 -10.16 6.83 -13.24
C GLY A 69 -9.52 5.53 -13.73
N LEU A 70 -8.96 4.70 -12.84
CA LEU A 70 -8.44 3.38 -13.22
C LEU A 70 -9.61 2.49 -13.68
N ARG A 71 -9.49 1.91 -14.88
CA ARG A 71 -10.48 0.96 -15.41
C ARG A 71 -9.86 -0.40 -15.65
N PHE A 72 -10.68 -1.44 -15.48
CA PHE A 72 -10.28 -2.83 -15.71
C PHE A 72 -9.70 -3.00 -17.14
N ARG A 73 -10.47 -2.67 -18.18
CA ARG A 73 -10.07 -2.93 -19.58
C ARG A 73 -8.81 -2.22 -20.11
N CYS A 74 -8.19 -1.30 -19.38
CA CYS A 74 -7.05 -0.55 -19.90
C CYS A 74 -5.70 -1.28 -19.82
N GLY A 75 -5.59 -2.46 -19.20
CA GLY A 75 -4.30 -3.13 -18.93
C GLY A 75 -3.37 -2.37 -17.95
N ARG A 76 -3.63 -1.07 -17.76
CA ARG A 76 -2.93 -0.16 -16.86
C ARG A 76 -3.09 -0.52 -15.38
N TRP A 77 -4.05 -1.36 -14.98
CA TRP A 77 -4.16 -1.74 -13.57
C TRP A 77 -2.93 -2.51 -13.09
N GLY A 78 -2.38 -3.41 -13.93
CA GLY A 78 -1.22 -4.23 -13.56
C GLY A 78 0.03 -3.37 -13.41
N LEU A 79 0.12 -2.29 -14.18
CA LEU A 79 1.18 -1.30 -14.07
C LEU A 79 1.02 -0.39 -12.84
N LYS A 80 -0.22 0.02 -12.50
CA LYS A 80 -0.46 0.94 -11.36
C LYS A 80 -0.51 0.26 -10.00
N LEU A 81 -1.17 -0.89 -9.89
CA LEU A 81 -1.41 -1.57 -8.62
C LEU A 81 -0.64 -2.90 -8.48
N ARG A 82 -0.12 -3.47 -9.58
CA ARG A 82 0.53 -4.79 -9.63
C ARG A 82 -0.35 -5.97 -9.19
N CYS A 83 -1.56 -5.73 -8.68
CA CYS A 83 -2.48 -6.78 -8.28
C CYS A 83 -2.92 -7.63 -9.49
N GLY A 84 -2.95 -8.95 -9.29
CA GLY A 84 -3.37 -9.91 -10.30
C GLY A 84 -2.30 -10.32 -11.32
N THR A 85 -1.04 -9.86 -11.17
CA THR A 85 0.07 -10.22 -12.09
C THR A 85 1.08 -11.22 -11.54
N ASN A 86 1.03 -11.56 -10.24
CA ASN A 86 1.91 -12.57 -9.63
C ASN A 86 1.24 -13.95 -9.56
N CYS A 87 0.48 -14.25 -8.49
CA CYS A 87 -0.20 -15.55 -8.36
C CYS A 87 -1.64 -15.57 -8.91
N GLY A 88 -2.22 -14.40 -9.23
CA GLY A 88 -3.56 -14.28 -9.81
C GLY A 88 -4.76 -14.55 -8.87
N SER A 89 -4.56 -14.93 -7.61
CA SER A 89 -5.65 -15.31 -6.69
C SER A 89 -6.67 -14.19 -6.42
N CYS A 90 -6.22 -12.94 -6.45
CA CYS A 90 -7.05 -11.76 -6.23
C CYS A 90 -7.90 -11.35 -7.44
N VAL A 91 -7.70 -11.93 -8.63
CA VAL A 91 -8.38 -11.52 -9.88
C VAL A 91 -9.92 -11.65 -9.83
N PRO A 92 -10.50 -12.75 -9.29
CA PRO A 92 -11.96 -12.87 -9.20
C PRO A 92 -12.59 -11.80 -8.32
N GLU A 93 -11.99 -11.53 -7.15
CA GLU A 93 -12.46 -10.49 -6.22
C GLU A 93 -12.29 -9.09 -6.84
N LEU A 94 -11.17 -8.84 -7.53
CA LEU A 94 -10.92 -7.61 -8.26
C LEU A 94 -11.98 -7.33 -9.33
N LYS A 95 -12.40 -8.33 -10.12
CA LYS A 95 -13.48 -8.15 -11.13
C LYS A 95 -14.77 -7.61 -10.50
N GLY A 96 -15.06 -8.01 -9.26
CA GLY A 96 -16.19 -7.50 -8.47
C GLY A 96 -16.13 -5.99 -8.24
N PHE A 97 -14.94 -5.45 -7.93
CA PHE A 97 -14.74 -4.01 -7.74
C PHE A 97 -14.95 -3.17 -9.00
N PHE A 98 -14.67 -3.73 -10.19
CA PHE A 98 -14.82 -3.01 -11.46
C PHE A 98 -16.17 -3.25 -12.16
N GLY A 99 -17.10 -3.97 -11.52
CA GLY A 99 -18.41 -4.28 -12.10
C GLY A 99 -18.33 -5.08 -13.40
N VAL A 100 -17.21 -5.78 -13.65
CA VAL A 100 -17.03 -6.63 -14.83
C VAL A 100 -17.69 -7.96 -14.50
N LYS A 101 -18.94 -8.14 -14.92
CA LYS A 101 -19.57 -9.46 -14.93
C LYS A 101 -18.67 -10.41 -15.75
N ALA A 102 -18.40 -11.56 -15.16
CA ALA A 102 -17.60 -12.63 -15.77
C ALA A 102 -18.14 -13.00 -17.15
#